data_AF-A0AAE3RUX3-F1
#
_entry.id   AF-A0AAE3RUX3-F1
#
_cell.length_a   1.000
_cell.length_b   1.000
_cell.length_c   1.000
_cell.angle_alpha   90.00
_cell.angle_beta   90.00
_cell.angle_gamma   90.00
#
_symmetry.space_group_name_H-M   'P 1'
#
loop_
_entity.id
_entity.type
_entity.pdbx_description
1 polymer ?
#
loop_
_entity_poly.entity_id
_entity_poly.type
_entity_poly.pdbx_seq_one_letter_code
_entity_poly.pdbx_strand_id
1 'polypeptide(L)' 'MFQLIQRGQIYADQHNWPVIIHSCTSEIVRYWRQGRINTASIDRFNNDFEHLDPHEAAQIRAELETAEHLKRLRAMRAA' A
#
# COMPACT_ATOMS: atom_id res chain seq x y z
N MET A 1 15.76 -13.60 -2.08
CA MET A 1 15.00 -13.80 -3.33
C MET A 1 14.75 -12.43 -3.93
N PHE A 2 15.13 -12.17 -5.18
CA PHE A 2 14.89 -10.89 -5.83
C PHE A 2 13.46 -10.87 -6.36
N GLN A 3 12.66 -9.90 -5.93
CA GLN A 3 11.30 -9.69 -6.42
C GLN A 3 11.25 -8.36 -7.17
N LEU A 4 10.63 -8.38 -8.35
CA LEU A 4 10.49 -7.18 -9.16
C LEU A 4 9.42 -6.27 -8.53
N ILE A 5 9.85 -5.12 -8.01
CA ILE A 5 8.95 -4.09 -7.48
C ILE A 5 8.24 -3.40 -8.65
N GLN A 6 6.91 -3.37 -8.61
CA GLN A 6 6.07 -2.79 -9.65
C GLN A 6 4.93 -1.97 -9.07
N ARG A 7 4.47 -0.98 -9.84
CA ARG A 7 3.28 -0.17 -9.50
C ARG A 7 2.08 -1.07 -9.23
N GLY A 8 1.35 -0.76 -8.16
CA GLY A 8 0.12 -1.46 -7.77
C GLY A 8 0.35 -2.70 -6.90
N GLN A 9 1.58 -3.16 -6.72
CA GLN A 9 1.86 -4.19 -5.72
C GLN A 9 1.58 -3.66 -4.30
N ILE A 10 1.23 -4.56 -3.40
CA ILE A 10 1.02 -4.25 -1.99
C ILE A 10 2.16 -4.87 -1.19
N TYR A 11 2.67 -4.08 -0.25
CA TYR A 11 3.67 -4.51 0.72
C TYR A 11 3.16 -4.16 2.13
N ALA A 12 3.67 -4.83 3.15
CA ALA A 12 3.58 -4.39 4.53
C ALA A 12 4.85 -3.59 4.89
N ASP A 13 4.69 -2.48 5.59
CA ASP A 13 5.83 -1.77 6.19
C ASP A 13 6.29 -2.44 7.50
N GLN A 14 7.38 -1.95 8.10
CA GLN A 14 7.92 -2.40 9.39
C GLN A 14 6.92 -2.41 10.57
N HIS A 15 5.75 -1.78 10.41
CA HIS A 15 4.67 -1.71 11.39
C HIS A 15 3.44 -2.53 10.95
N ASN A 16 3.59 -3.41 9.96
CA ASN A 16 2.55 -4.22 9.33
C ASN A 16 1.41 -3.40 8.71
N TRP A 17 1.66 -2.14 8.31
CA TRP A 17 0.67 -1.37 7.56
C TRP A 17 0.77 -1.67 6.07
N PRO A 18 -0.36 -1.96 5.40
CA PRO A 18 -0.37 -2.13 3.96
C PRO A 18 -0.03 -0.82 3.25
N VAL A 19 0.88 -0.90 2.29
CA VAL A 19 1.27 0.18 1.40
C VAL A 19 1.13 -0.25 -0.06
N ILE A 20 0.78 0.68 -0.94
CA ILE A 20 0.60 0.39 -2.36
C ILE A 20 1.69 1.09 -3.15
N ILE A 21 2.47 0.35 -3.95
CA ILE A 21 3.51 0.94 -4.78
C ILE A 21 2.88 1.91 -5.79
N HIS A 22 3.31 3.16 -5.74
CA HIS A 22 2.92 4.20 -6.69
C HIS A 22 3.86 4.21 -7.91
N SER A 23 5.18 4.26 -7.67
CA SER A 23 6.21 4.18 -8.71
C SER A 23 7.56 3.78 -8.11
N CYS A 24 8.46 3.24 -8.92
CA CYS A 24 9.82 2.90 -8.50
C CYS A 24 10.85 3.33 -9.57
N THR A 25 12.05 3.67 -9.12
CA THR A 25 13.26 3.80 -9.94
C THR A 25 14.33 2.86 -9.39
N SER A 26 15.54 2.90 -9.94
CA SER A 26 16.69 2.17 -9.39
C SER A 26 17.14 2.65 -8.01
N GLU A 27 16.71 3.82 -7.58
CA GLU A 27 17.17 4.46 -6.33
C GLU A 27 16.09 4.54 -5.27
N ILE A 28 14.84 4.74 -5.69
CA ILE A 28 13.73 5.03 -4.77
C ILE A 28 12.46 4.27 -5.12
N VAL A 29 11.68 3.99 -4.08
CA VAL A 29 10.31 3.48 -4.18
C VAL A 29 9.37 4.50 -3.58
N ARG A 30 8.37 4.93 -4.35
CA ARG A 30 7.26 5.76 -3.90
C ARG A 30 6.04 4.88 -3.68
N TYR A 31 5.37 5.07 -2.54
CA TYR A 31 4.21 4.27 -2.15
C TYR A 31 3.16 5.09 -1.43
N TRP A 32 1.90 4.67 -1.54
CA TRP A 32 0.78 5.20 -0.78
C TRP A 32 0.73 4.54 0.60
N ARG A 33 0.62 5.38 1.64
CA ARG A 33 0.34 4.95 3.01
C ARG A 33 -0.68 5.91 3.60
N GLN A 34 -1.83 5.39 4.03
CA GLN A 34 -2.91 6.17 4.66
C GLN A 34 -3.27 7.47 3.90
N GLY A 35 -3.35 7.39 2.56
CA GLY A 35 -3.71 8.53 1.70
C GLY A 35 -2.60 9.55 1.43
N ARG A 36 -1.34 9.26 1.77
CA ARG A 36 -0.17 10.10 1.42
C ARG A 36 0.86 9.30 0.63
N ILE A 37 1.50 9.95 -0.34
CA ILE A 37 2.68 9.39 -1.02
C ILE A 37 3.90 9.60 -0.13
N ASN A 38 4.60 8.51 0.15
CA ASN A 38 5.87 8.48 0.85
C ASN A 38 6.96 7.97 -0.10
N THR A 39 8.22 8.23 0.26
CA THR A 39 9.40 7.79 -0.51
C THR A 39 10.37 7.08 0.42
N ALA A 40 10.91 5.94 -0.03
CA ALA A 40 12.03 5.25 0.59
C ALA A 40 13.12 5.00 -0.45
N SER A 41 14.39 4.93 -0.03
CA SER A 41 15.43 4.37 -0.89
C SER A 41 15.13 2.89 -1.17
N ILE A 42 15.66 2.37 -2.26
CA ILE A 42 15.48 0.95 -2.62
C ILE A 42 16.05 0.03 -1.54
N ASP A 43 17.19 0.38 -0.94
CA ASP A 43 17.82 -0.40 0.13
C ASP A 43 16.94 -0.45 1.36
N ARG A 44 16.40 0.70 1.77
CA ARG A 44 15.47 0.77 2.90
C ARG A 44 14.21 -0.04 2.59
N PHE A 45 13.67 0.10 1.39
CA PHE A 45 12.47 -0.61 0.99
C PHE A 45 12.65 -2.13 1.07
N ASN A 46 13.76 -2.64 0.54
CA ASN A 46 14.05 -4.07 0.56
C ASN A 46 14.28 -4.66 1.97
N ASN A 47 14.67 -3.84 2.95
CA ASN A 47 14.90 -4.29 4.32
C ASN A 47 13.66 -4.13 5.21
N ASP A 48 12.90 -3.05 5.04
CA ASP A 48 11.82 -2.66 5.95
C ASP A 48 10.44 -3.14 5.48
N PHE A 49 10.32 -3.63 4.23
CA PHE A 49 9.02 -3.97 3.63
C PHE A 49 8.96 -5.43 3.19
N GLU A 50 7.80 -6.03 3.41
CA GLU A 50 7.50 -7.41 3.02
C GLU A 50 6.43 -7.43 1.92
N HIS A 51 6.65 -8.21 0.86
CA HIS A 51 5.67 -8.35 -0.21
C HIS A 51 4.47 -9.15 0.30
N LEU A 52 3.26 -8.61 0.11
CA LEU A 52 2.04 -9.34 0.45
C LEU A 52 1.60 -10.19 -0.73
N ASP A 53 1.18 -11.42 -0.44
CA ASP A 53 0.71 -12.34 -1.46
C ASP A 53 -0.49 -11.75 -2.21
N PRO A 54 -0.67 -12.05 -3.51
CA PRO A 54 -1.76 -11.49 -4.31
C PRO A 54 -3.15 -11.70 -3.71
N HIS A 55 -3.35 -12.80 -2.98
CA HIS A 55 -4.60 -13.11 -2.30
C HIS A 55 -4.82 -12.18 -1.09
N GLU A 56 -3.82 -12.03 -0.22
CA GLU A 56 -3.86 -11.12 0.92
C GLU A 56 -4.02 -9.66 0.46
N ALA A 57 -3.29 -9.29 -0.59
CA ALA A 57 -3.38 -7.98 -1.21
C ALA A 57 -4.80 -7.70 -1.76
N ALA A 58 -5.45 -8.68 -2.38
CA ALA A 58 -6.82 -8.55 -2.87
C ALA A 58 -7.83 -8.38 -1.74
N GLN A 59 -7.67 -9.14 -0.64
CA GLN A 59 -8.52 -9.03 0.54
C GLN A 59 -8.38 -7.64 1.18
N ILE A 60 -7.16 -7.17 1.40
CA ILE A 60 -6.89 -5.84 1.97
C ILE A 60 -7.49 -4.72 1.09
N ARG A 61 -7.39 -4.85 -0.24
CA ARG A 61 -8.03 -3.89 -1.17
C ARG A 61 -9.54 -3.85 -1.00
N ALA A 62 -10.19 -5.01 -0.95
CA ALA A 62 -11.63 -5.11 -0.78
C ALA A 62 -12.09 -4.51 0.57
N GLU A 63 -11.33 -4.75 1.64
CA GLU A 63 -11.60 -4.18 2.96
C GLU A 63 -11.45 -2.66 2.99
N LEU A 64 -10.39 -2.13 2.36
CA LEU A 64 -10.17 -0.69 2.25
C LEU A 64 -11.28 0.01 1.44
N GLU A 65 -11.70 -0.57 0.32
CA GLU A 65 -12.80 -0.06 -0.50
C GLU A 65 -14.12 -0.07 0.28
N THR A 66 -14.40 -1.15 1.00
CA THR A 66 -15.59 -1.27 1.85
C THR A 66 -15.60 -0.21 2.95
N ALA A 67 -14.47 0.02 3.62
CA ALA A 67 -14.33 1.04 4.64
C ALA A 67 -14.55 2.47 4.08
N GLU A 68 -14.04 2.76 2.88
CA GLU A 68 -14.27 4.03 2.20
C GLU A 68 -15.74 4.21 1.82
N HIS A 69 -16.37 3.17 1.29
CA HIS A 69 -17.78 3.17 0.95
C HIS A 69 -18.66 3.46 2.18
N LEU A 70 -18.41 2.79 3.30
CA LEU A 70 -19.11 3.02 4.57
C LEU A 70 -18.90 4.46 5.09
N LYS A 71 -17.69 5.01 4.96
CA LYS A 71 -17.40 6.40 5.35
C LYS A 71 -18.22 7.39 4.50
N ARG A 72 -18.35 7.17 3.20
CA ARG A 72 -19.17 8.00 2.30
C ARG A 72 -20.66 7.92 2.67
N LEU A 73 -21.19 6.73 2.93
CA LEU A 73 -22.57 6.55 3.38
C LEU A 73 -22.88 7.29 4.68
N ARG A 74 -21.96 7.24 5.66
CA ARG A 74 -22.10 7.99 6.92
C ARG A 74 -22.09 9.49 6.70
N ALA A 75 -21.21 10.00 5.84
CA ALA A 75 -21.17 11.43 5.50
C ALA A 75 -22.47 11.90 4.85
N MET A 76 -23.07 11.10 3.95
CA MET A 76 -24.36 11.43 3.33
C MET A 76 -25.54 11.44 4.32
N ARG A 77 -25.49 10.62 5.38
CA ARG A 77 -26.55 10.57 6.40
C ARG A 77 -26.44 11.67 7.47
N ALA A 78 -25.27 12.30 7.60
CA ALA A 78 -24.99 13.36 8.56
C ALA A 78 -25.13 14.77 7.97
N ALA A 79 -25.42 14.87 6.67
CA ALA A 79 -25.73 16.11 5.93
C ALA A 79 -27.25 16.27 5.79
#